data_AF-A0A350XWQ9-F1
#
_entry.id   AF-A0A350XWQ9-F1
#
_cell.length_a   1.000
_cell.length_b   1.000
_cell.length_c   1.000
_cell.angle_alpha   90.00
_cell.angle_beta   90.00
_cell.angle_gamma   90.00
#
_symmetry.space_group_name_H-M   'P 1'
#
loop_
_entity.id
_entity.type
_entity.pdbx_description
1 polymer ?
#
loop_
_entity_poly.entity_id
_entity_poly.type
_entity_poly.pdbx_seq_one_letter_code
_entity_poly.pdbx_strand_id
1 'polypeptide(L)'
;MCDFLAKIKPLEVFSVNDIPLSIVFTGTLPPNPSELLSTDKMADFVKECAGHYDYIIIDTPPLNNYADAQIISTFVDGIVLVAKSGGTKSADLQSSIDSVKRAGGNFCGVTVNCIKQNKSRFINLKGSSSKGK
;
A
#
# COMPACT_ATOMS: atom_id res chain seq x y z
N MET A 1 -7.71 8.84 -9.59
CA MET A 1 -8.43 7.65 -9.08
C MET A 1 -9.82 8.05 -8.60
N CYS A 2 -9.95 8.96 -7.65
CA CYS A 2 -11.22 9.39 -7.09
C CYS A 2 -12.20 9.93 -8.14
N ASP A 3 -11.75 10.76 -9.09
CA ASP A 3 -12.61 11.23 -10.19
C ASP A 3 -13.16 10.09 -11.05
N PHE A 4 -12.36 9.05 -11.26
CA PHE A 4 -12.76 7.85 -11.97
C PHE A 4 -13.78 7.04 -11.17
N LEU A 5 -13.51 6.76 -9.89
CA LEU A 5 -14.44 6.07 -9.00
C LEU A 5 -15.78 6.83 -8.88
N ALA A 6 -15.73 8.15 -8.85
CA ALA A 6 -16.91 9.03 -8.80
C ALA A 6 -17.62 9.18 -10.17
N LYS A 7 -17.12 8.53 -11.23
CA LYS A 7 -17.66 8.60 -12.60
C LYS A 7 -17.67 10.02 -13.19
N ILE A 8 -16.75 10.88 -12.75
CA ILE A 8 -16.60 12.27 -13.23
C ILE A 8 -15.70 12.30 -14.47
N LYS A 9 -14.60 11.53 -14.46
CA LYS A 9 -13.61 11.48 -15.55
C LYS A 9 -13.16 10.05 -15.81
N PRO A 10 -12.66 9.73 -17.02
CA PRO A 10 -11.96 8.47 -17.27
C PRO A 10 -10.71 8.35 -16.40
N LEU A 11 -10.22 7.12 -16.22
CA LEU A 11 -9.00 6.87 -15.46
C LEU A 11 -7.78 7.41 -16.22
N GLU A 12 -7.00 8.25 -15.55
CA GLU A 12 -5.70 8.68 -16.04
C GLU A 12 -4.61 7.78 -15.45
N VAL A 13 -3.85 7.12 -16.32
CA VAL A 13 -2.72 6.25 -15.96
C VAL A 13 -1.45 6.86 -16.51
N PHE A 14 -0.47 7.10 -15.63
CA PHE A 14 0.84 7.60 -16.00
C PHE A 14 1.84 6.45 -16.11
N SER A 15 2.34 6.18 -17.30
CA SER A 15 3.42 5.19 -17.50
C SER A 15 4.78 5.85 -17.33
N VAL A 16 5.65 5.21 -16.56
CA VAL A 16 7.04 5.66 -16.38
C VAL A 16 7.88 5.15 -17.55
N ASN A 17 8.68 6.03 -18.13
CA ASN A 17 9.56 5.66 -19.22
C ASN A 17 10.63 4.67 -18.73
N ASP A 18 11.02 3.73 -19.60
CA ASP A 18 12.15 2.81 -19.41
C ASP A 18 12.00 1.75 -18.31
N ILE A 19 10.87 1.71 -17.57
CA ILE A 19 10.54 0.65 -16.61
C ILE A 19 9.06 0.25 -16.69
N PRO A 20 8.68 -1.00 -16.40
CA PRO A 20 7.28 -1.46 -16.42
C PRO A 20 6.54 -0.98 -15.15
N LEU A 21 6.37 0.32 -15.02
CA LEU A 21 5.69 0.96 -13.89
C LEU A 21 4.60 1.91 -14.40
N SER A 22 3.39 1.71 -13.90
CA SER A 22 2.24 2.58 -14.12
C SER A 22 1.79 3.16 -12.79
N ILE A 23 1.41 4.44 -12.80
CA ILE A 23 1.02 5.21 -11.62
C ILE A 23 -0.38 5.75 -11.85
N VAL A 24 -1.26 5.52 -10.88
CA VAL A 24 -2.57 6.15 -10.80
C VAL A 24 -2.56 7.11 -9.63
N PHE A 25 -2.73 8.40 -9.91
CA PHE A 25 -2.80 9.42 -8.87
C PHE A 25 -4.19 9.46 -8.22
N THR A 26 -4.29 9.99 -7.00
CA THR A 26 -5.56 10.16 -6.28
C THR A 26 -6.58 10.94 -7.10
N GLY A 27 -6.20 12.02 -7.77
CA GLY A 27 -7.14 12.95 -8.44
C GLY A 27 -7.74 13.94 -7.44
N THR A 28 -8.90 14.51 -7.77
CA THR A 28 -9.60 15.42 -6.84
C THR A 28 -10.08 14.66 -5.61
N LEU A 29 -9.70 15.13 -4.42
CA LEU A 29 -10.10 14.51 -3.16
C LEU A 29 -11.62 14.69 -2.96
N PRO A 30 -12.39 13.60 -2.79
CA PRO A 30 -13.82 13.69 -2.51
C PRO A 30 -14.03 14.15 -1.06
N PRO A 31 -15.23 14.67 -0.72
CA PRO A 31 -15.56 15.05 0.66
C PRO A 31 -15.47 13.84 1.62
N ASN A 32 -15.86 12.65 1.15
CA ASN A 32 -15.85 11.39 1.90
C ASN A 32 -15.06 10.28 1.16
N PRO A 33 -13.72 10.20 1.30
CA PRO A 33 -12.92 9.18 0.61
C PRO A 33 -13.33 7.75 0.95
N SER A 34 -13.63 7.48 2.21
CA SER A 34 -13.97 6.14 2.70
C SER A 34 -15.25 5.57 2.07
N GLU A 35 -16.26 6.40 1.82
CA GLU A 35 -17.48 5.97 1.10
C GLU A 35 -17.14 5.55 -0.33
N LEU A 36 -16.31 6.33 -1.02
CA LEU A 36 -15.90 6.05 -2.39
C LEU A 36 -15.08 4.77 -2.50
N LEU A 37 -14.16 4.54 -1.55
CA LEU A 37 -13.33 3.34 -1.47
C LEU A 37 -14.13 2.08 -1.12
N SER A 38 -15.29 2.22 -0.46
CA SER A 38 -16.17 1.10 -0.08
C SER A 38 -17.12 0.66 -1.19
N THR A 39 -17.06 1.30 -2.37
CA THR A 39 -17.96 0.99 -3.48
C THR A 39 -17.53 -0.28 -4.25
N ASP A 40 -18.50 -0.97 -4.84
CA ASP A 40 -18.24 -2.08 -5.78
C ASP A 40 -17.32 -1.66 -6.92
N LYS A 41 -17.41 -0.40 -7.37
CA LYS A 41 -16.53 0.13 -8.42
C LYS A 41 -15.05 0.12 -8.02
N MET A 42 -14.72 0.31 -6.75
CA MET A 42 -13.34 0.19 -6.27
C MET A 42 -12.88 -1.27 -6.28
N ALA A 43 -13.74 -2.19 -5.84
CA ALA A 43 -13.44 -3.63 -5.87
C ALA A 43 -13.24 -4.14 -7.31
N ASP A 44 -14.14 -3.74 -8.23
CA ASP A 44 -14.04 -4.05 -9.66
C ASP A 44 -12.78 -3.46 -10.28
N PHE A 45 -12.42 -2.22 -9.91
CA PHE A 45 -11.21 -1.57 -10.39
C PHE A 45 -9.94 -2.33 -9.99
N VAL A 46 -9.85 -2.78 -8.73
CA VAL A 46 -8.71 -3.59 -8.24
C VAL A 46 -8.64 -4.92 -8.99
N LYS A 47 -9.79 -5.57 -9.20
CA LYS A 47 -9.89 -6.82 -9.95
C LYS A 47 -9.49 -6.67 -11.42
N GLU A 48 -9.88 -5.58 -12.06
CA GLU A 48 -9.47 -5.25 -13.43
C GLU A 48 -7.95 -5.06 -13.48
N CYS A 49 -7.38 -4.27 -12.56
CA CYS A 49 -5.93 -4.09 -12.46
C CYS A 49 -5.20 -5.43 -12.31
N ALA A 50 -5.75 -6.37 -11.54
CA ALA A 50 -5.14 -7.69 -11.33
C ALA A 50 -5.09 -8.53 -12.62
N GLY A 51 -5.92 -8.23 -13.62
CA GLY A 51 -5.84 -8.84 -14.95
C GLY A 51 -4.77 -8.22 -15.87
N HIS A 52 -4.22 -7.06 -15.51
CA HIS A 52 -3.30 -6.28 -16.33
C HIS A 52 -1.88 -6.15 -15.75
N TYR A 53 -1.73 -6.32 -14.44
CA TYR A 53 -0.46 -6.11 -13.73
C TYR A 53 -0.10 -7.31 -12.86
N ASP A 54 1.19 -7.67 -12.85
CA ASP A 54 1.72 -8.73 -11.98
C ASP A 54 1.67 -8.34 -10.50
N TYR A 55 1.86 -7.06 -10.21
CA TYR A 55 1.86 -6.50 -8.86
C TYR A 55 1.13 -5.15 -8.82
N ILE A 56 0.31 -4.97 -7.80
CA ILE A 56 -0.41 -3.73 -7.52
C ILE A 56 -0.05 -3.29 -6.11
N ILE A 57 0.44 -2.06 -5.99
CA ILE A 57 0.74 -1.44 -4.69
C ILE A 57 -0.23 -0.29 -4.49
N ILE A 58 -1.01 -0.37 -3.43
CA ILE A 58 -1.96 0.67 -3.04
C ILE A 58 -1.38 1.39 -1.81
N ASP A 59 -1.04 2.66 -1.98
CA ASP A 59 -0.65 3.52 -0.87
C ASP A 59 -1.88 4.06 -0.15
N THR A 60 -1.84 4.07 1.17
CA THR A 60 -3.00 4.41 2.01
C THR A 60 -2.58 5.32 3.16
N PRO A 61 -3.45 6.23 3.63
CA PRO A 61 -3.20 6.99 4.85
C PRO A 61 -2.95 6.10 6.09
N PRO A 62 -2.39 6.66 7.19
CA PRO A 62 -2.14 5.89 8.41
C PRO A 62 -3.41 5.27 9.02
N LEU A 63 -3.35 3.96 9.29
CA LEU A 63 -4.51 3.16 9.72
C LEU A 63 -5.16 3.62 11.03
N ASN A 64 -4.40 4.26 11.92
CA ASN A 64 -4.92 4.72 13.22
C ASN A 64 -5.91 5.89 13.10
N ASN A 65 -5.85 6.67 12.02
CA ASN A 65 -6.65 7.89 11.86
C ASN A 65 -7.65 7.82 10.72
N TYR A 66 -7.53 6.83 9.83
CA TYR A 66 -8.29 6.73 8.60
C TYR A 66 -8.74 5.29 8.38
N ALA A 67 -10.00 5.10 7.99
CA ALA A 67 -10.58 3.79 7.69
C ALA A 67 -10.13 3.25 6.32
N ASP A 68 -9.48 4.06 5.49
CA ASP A 68 -9.15 3.78 4.10
C ASP A 68 -8.39 2.46 3.93
N ALA A 69 -7.29 2.28 4.68
CA ALA A 69 -6.50 1.06 4.64
C ALA A 69 -7.30 -0.17 5.13
N GLN A 70 -8.21 0.02 6.09
CA GLN A 70 -9.07 -1.04 6.59
C GLN A 70 -10.09 -1.48 5.54
N ILE A 71 -10.69 -0.53 4.81
CA ILE A 71 -11.61 -0.82 3.70
C ILE A 71 -10.86 -1.55 2.59
N ILE A 72 -9.70 -1.01 2.19
CA ILE A 72 -8.86 -1.58 1.13
C ILE A 72 -8.39 -3.00 1.47
N SER A 73 -8.19 -3.31 2.76
CA SER A 73 -7.79 -4.64 3.23
C SER A 73 -8.71 -5.78 2.80
N THR A 74 -9.97 -5.48 2.47
CA THR A 74 -11.00 -6.48 2.16
C THR A 74 -10.96 -6.99 0.72
N PHE A 75 -10.22 -6.31 -0.17
CA PHE A 75 -10.13 -6.64 -1.59
C PHE A 75 -8.69 -6.69 -2.12
N VAL A 76 -7.70 -6.77 -1.23
CA VAL A 76 -6.29 -7.00 -1.56
C VAL A 76 -5.81 -8.32 -0.98
N ASP A 77 -4.79 -8.91 -1.59
CA ASP A 77 -4.21 -10.17 -1.14
C ASP A 77 -3.48 -10.05 0.21
N GLY A 78 -3.04 -8.85 0.57
CA GLY A 78 -2.22 -8.64 1.76
C GLY A 78 -1.95 -7.19 2.11
N ILE A 79 -1.67 -6.95 3.40
CA ILE A 79 -1.27 -5.65 3.94
C ILE A 79 0.10 -5.77 4.63
N VAL A 80 0.98 -4.82 4.31
CA VAL A 80 2.23 -4.57 5.02
C VAL A 80 2.13 -3.25 5.75
N LEU A 81 2.37 -3.26 7.06
CA LEU A 81 2.40 -2.02 7.85
C LEU A 81 3.82 -1.45 7.87
N VAL A 82 3.93 -0.12 7.77
CA VAL A 82 5.22 0.58 7.86
C VAL A 82 5.31 1.31 9.21
N ALA A 83 6.28 0.91 10.04
CA ALA A 83 6.54 1.52 11.34
C ALA A 83 7.80 2.39 11.29
N LYS A 84 7.73 3.61 11.82
CA LYS A 84 8.89 4.50 11.93
C LYS A 84 9.72 4.14 13.16
N SER A 85 10.99 3.83 12.96
CA SER A 85 11.94 3.56 14.05
C SER A 85 12.00 4.71 15.06
N GLY A 86 11.72 4.41 16.33
CA GLY A 86 11.69 5.39 17.41
C GLY A 86 10.54 6.42 17.33
N GLY A 87 9.65 6.31 16.33
CA GLY A 87 8.50 7.20 16.14
C GLY A 87 7.15 6.51 16.33
N THR A 88 7.03 5.25 15.91
CA THR A 88 5.81 4.45 16.08
C THR A 88 5.85 3.71 17.42
N LYS A 89 4.85 3.93 18.28
CA LYS A 89 4.73 3.18 19.55
C LYS A 89 4.23 1.76 19.28
N SER A 90 4.71 0.79 20.05
CA SER A 90 4.28 -0.60 19.90
C SER A 90 2.76 -0.79 20.09
N ALA A 91 2.15 -0.01 20.99
CA ALA A 91 0.70 -0.04 21.21
C ALA A 91 -0.08 0.45 19.97
N ASP A 92 0.39 1.51 19.32
CA ASP A 92 -0.24 2.05 18.11
C ASP A 92 -0.11 1.06 16.94
N LEU A 93 1.04 0.40 16.81
CA LEU A 93 1.26 -0.66 15.83
C LEU A 93 0.37 -1.88 16.07
N GLN A 94 0.25 -2.32 17.33
CA GLN A 94 -0.60 -3.44 17.69
C GLN A 94 -2.08 -3.14 17.40
N SER A 95 -2.54 -1.93 17.75
CA SER A 95 -3.88 -1.45 17.42
C SER A 95 -4.16 -1.50 15.91
N SER A 96 -3.19 -1.06 15.10
CA SER A 96 -3.30 -1.15 13.64
C SER A 96 -3.41 -2.59 13.13
N ILE A 97 -2.58 -3.51 13.66
CA ILE A 97 -2.63 -4.94 13.31
C ILE A 97 -4.00 -5.53 13.66
N ASP A 98 -4.52 -5.21 14.84
CA ASP A 98 -5.81 -5.73 15.29
C ASP A 98 -6.96 -5.17 14.44
N SER A 99 -6.89 -3.92 14.00
CA SER A 99 -7.87 -3.33 13.08
C SER A 99 -7.90 -4.01 11.72
N VAL A 100 -6.74 -4.31 11.12
CA VAL A 100 -6.67 -5.08 9.86
C VAL A 100 -7.30 -6.46 10.04
N LYS A 101 -6.93 -7.17 11.11
CA LYS A 101 -7.46 -8.51 11.39
C LYS A 101 -8.97 -8.49 11.63
N ARG A 102 -9.49 -7.51 12.38
CA ARG A 102 -10.94 -7.36 12.61
C ARG A 102 -11.73 -7.10 11.33
N ALA A 103 -11.13 -6.44 10.35
CA ALA A 103 -11.73 -6.21 9.04
C ALA A 103 -11.69 -7.44 8.12
N GLY A 104 -11.01 -8.52 8.54
CA GLY A 104 -10.81 -9.71 7.71
C GLY A 104 -9.64 -9.60 6.72
N GLY A 105 -8.85 -8.53 6.81
CA GLY A 105 -7.68 -8.34 5.94
C GLY A 105 -6.54 -9.29 6.26
N ASN A 106 -5.80 -9.71 5.22
CA ASN A 106 -4.63 -10.55 5.38
C ASN A 106 -3.41 -9.71 5.78
N PHE A 107 -3.03 -9.75 7.07
CA PHE A 107 -1.85 -9.04 7.55
C PHE A 107 -0.56 -9.84 7.27
N CYS A 108 0.29 -9.32 6.40
CA CYS A 108 1.53 -9.98 5.97
C CYS A 108 2.73 -9.70 6.88
N GLY A 109 2.80 -8.53 7.51
CA GLY A 109 3.91 -8.18 8.39
C GLY A 109 4.15 -6.68 8.54
N VAL A 110 5.28 -6.34 9.18
CA VAL A 110 5.71 -4.96 9.44
C VAL A 110 7.08 -4.70 8.84
N THR A 111 7.22 -3.59 8.12
CA THR A 111 8.50 -3.02 7.69
C THR A 111 8.87 -1.86 8.62
N VAL A 112 10.11 -1.84 9.10
CA VAL A 112 10.63 -0.73 9.92
C VAL A 112 11.39 0.25 9.03
N ASN A 113 10.95 1.50 9.00
CA ASN A 113 11.57 2.58 8.24
C ASN A 113 12.28 3.60 9.16
N CYS A 114 13.11 4.46 8.59
CA CYS A 114 13.86 5.52 9.29
C CYS A 114 14.79 5.01 10.41
N ILE A 115 15.33 3.79 10.25
CA ILE A 115 16.33 3.24 11.17
C ILE A 115 17.57 4.14 11.10
N LYS A 116 17.96 4.76 12.22
CA LYS A 116 19.24 5.46 12.32
C LYS A 116 20.34 4.43 12.14
N GLN A 117 21.24 4.61 11.17
CA GLN A 117 22.42 3.77 11.04
C GLN A 117 23.33 3.96 12.25
N ASN A 118 23.17 3.11 13.26
CA ASN A 118 24.27 2.80 14.16
C ASN A 118 25.07 1.67 13.50
N LYS A 119 26.40 1.79 13.49
CA LYS A 119 27.31 0.74 12.99
C LYS A 119 27.10 -0.56 13.77
N SER A 120 26.12 -1.39 13.39
CA SER A 120 26.13 -2.86 13.45
C SER A 120 24.75 -3.49 13.18
N ARG A 121 24.77 -4.50 12.30
CA ARG A 121 23.79 -5.58 12.05
C ARG A 121 22.44 -5.23 11.40
N PHE A 122 22.46 -4.99 10.09
CA PHE A 122 21.55 -5.70 9.17
C PHE A 122 22.34 -6.23 7.96
N ILE A 123 21.78 -7.28 7.37
CA ILE A 123 22.43 -8.34 6.60
C ILE A 123 23.02 -7.78 5.31
N ASN A 124 24.30 -8.08 5.07
CA ASN A 124 24.98 -7.80 3.83
C ASN A 124 24.41 -8.75 2.76
N LEU A 125 23.53 -8.26 1.88
CA LEU A 125 23.18 -8.98 0.66
C LEU A 125 24.42 -8.98 -0.25
N LYS A 126 25.36 -9.90 0.03
CA LYS A 126 26.41 -10.22 -0.93
C LYS A 126 25.74 -10.85 -2.15
N GLY A 127 25.54 -10.05 -3.18
CA GLY A 127 25.43 -10.54 -4.54
C GLY A 127 26.69 -11.34 -4.88
N SER A 128 26.48 -12.54 -5.37
CA SER A 128 27.46 -13.59 -5.63
C SER A 128 28.60 -13.13 -6.55
N SER A 129 29.81 -13.57 -6.21
CA SER A 129 31.00 -13.48 -7.04
C SER A 129 30.88 -14.36 -8.29
N SER A 130 31.30 -13.84 -9.44
CA SER A 130 31.95 -14.63 -10.50
C SER A 130 32.74 -13.69 -11.43
N LYS A 131 33.98 -13.37 -11.04
CA LYS A 131 35.07 -13.21 -12.00
C LYS A 131 36.12 -14.27 -11.69
N GLY A 132 35.98 -15.42 -12.35
CA GLY A 132 37.06 -16.39 -12.51
C GLY A 132 37.90 -15.97 -13.71
N LYS A 133 39.18 -15.71 -13.42
CA LYS A 133 40.40 -15.72 -14.25
C LYS A 133 40.25 -15.48 -15.76
#